data_AF-A0A485B092-F1
#
_entry.id   AF-A0A485B092-F1
#
_cell.length_a   1.000
_cell.length_b   1.000
_cell.length_c   1.000
_cell.angle_alpha   90.00
_cell.angle_beta   90.00
_cell.angle_gamma   90.00
#
_symmetry.space_group_name_H-M   'P 1'
#
loop_
_entity.id
_entity.type
_entity.pdbx_description
1 polymer ?
#
loop_
_entity_poly.entity_id
_entity_poly.type
_entity_poly.pdbx_seq_one_letter_code
_entity_poly.pdbx_strand_id
1 'polypeptide(L)'
;MKSALQKVKDGIAAMLLGKNPEQLADEQRQAAVKNAVDDYLARHPDWKLSTKPAPKAAPVTNSKQKTARIKMALGAGAGKFIPHVVDEVALERARIKSREVVASDPERYSHIIDSTSLNRIG
;
A
#
# COMPACT_ATOMS: atom_id res chain seq x y z
N MET A 1 -19.18 19.31 -8.32
CA MET A 1 -19.28 20.76 -8.01
C MET A 1 -20.60 21.01 -7.27
N LYS A 2 -20.59 21.82 -6.20
CA LYS A 2 -21.84 22.19 -5.51
C LYS A 2 -22.72 23.03 -6.45
N SER A 3 -24.04 22.80 -6.42
CA SER A 3 -25.01 23.60 -7.19
C SER A 3 -25.03 25.06 -6.71
N ALA A 4 -25.49 25.97 -7.57
CA ALA A 4 -25.60 27.40 -7.22
C ALA A 4 -26.46 27.63 -5.97
N LEU A 5 -27.56 26.89 -5.83
CA LEU A 5 -28.45 26.95 -4.67
C LEU A 5 -27.73 26.52 -3.37
N GLN A 6 -26.87 25.50 -3.44
CA GLN A 6 -26.12 25.03 -2.28
C GLN A 6 -25.10 26.07 -1.81
N LYS A 7 -24.43 26.76 -2.73
CA LYS A 7 -23.49 27.85 -2.40
C LYS A 7 -24.18 29.01 -1.68
N VAL A 8 -25.39 29.39 -2.11
CA VAL A 8 -26.18 30.44 -1.47
C VAL A 8 -26.59 30.03 -0.06
N LYS A 9 -27.08 28.79 0.13
CA LYS A 9 -27.42 28.25 1.46
C LYS A 9 -26.22 28.23 2.40
N ASP A 10 -25.09 27.72 1.93
CA ASP A 10 -23.84 27.66 2.71
C ASP A 10 -23.36 29.08 3.09
N GLY A 11 -23.48 30.04 2.17
CA GLY A 11 -23.16 31.45 2.43
C GLY A 11 -24.06 32.10 3.48
N ILE A 12 -25.38 31.87 3.43
CA ILE A 12 -26.34 32.39 4.42
C ILE A 12 -26.05 31.79 5.80
N ALA A 13 -25.83 30.47 5.87
CA ALA A 13 -25.52 29.79 7.13
C ALA A 13 -24.22 30.32 7.76
N ALA A 14 -23.20 30.61 6.95
CA ALA A 14 -21.96 31.19 7.40
C ALA A 14 -22.14 32.63 7.89
N MET A 15 -22.90 33.45 7.16
CA MET A 15 -23.22 34.83 7.54
C MET A 15 -23.96 34.92 8.89
N LEU A 16 -24.93 34.04 9.12
CA LEU A 16 -25.66 33.97 10.41
C LEU A 16 -24.74 33.68 11.60
N LEU A 17 -23.62 32.99 11.35
CA LEU A 17 -22.62 32.65 12.34
C LEU A 17 -21.45 33.65 12.38
N GLY A 18 -21.48 34.70 11.55
CA GLY A 18 -20.39 35.67 11.42
C GLY A 18 -19.12 35.09 10.80
N LYS A 19 -19.22 34.00 10.03
CA LYS A 19 -18.09 33.26 9.45
C LYS A 19 -18.14 33.27 7.94
N ASN A 20 -16.99 33.01 7.30
CA ASN A 20 -16.96 32.69 5.87
C ASN A 20 -17.41 31.25 5.62
N PRO A 21 -18.03 30.94 4.46
CA PRO A 21 -18.54 29.61 4.15
C PRO A 21 -17.44 28.53 4.08
N GLU A 22 -16.22 28.89 3.70
CA GLU A 22 -15.07 27.98 3.73
C GLU A 22 -14.67 27.64 5.17
N GLN A 23 -14.60 28.64 6.05
CA GLN A 23 -14.30 28.44 7.47
C GLN A 23 -15.36 27.57 8.15
N LEU A 24 -16.63 27.81 7.86
CA LEU A 24 -17.73 27.00 8.39
C LEU A 24 -17.64 25.54 7.92
N ALA A 25 -17.32 25.33 6.63
CA ALA A 25 -17.17 23.99 6.09
C ALA A 25 -15.96 23.24 6.69
N ASP A 26 -14.86 23.95 6.93
CA ASP A 26 -13.67 23.37 7.55
C ASP A 26 -13.91 23.02 9.03
N GLU A 27 -14.59 23.88 9.78
CA GLU A 27 -14.99 23.59 11.16
C GLU A 27 -15.94 22.39 11.24
N GLN A 28 -16.92 22.30 10.34
CA GLN A 28 -17.83 21.16 10.25
C GLN A 28 -17.07 19.88 9.93
N ARG A 29 -16.09 19.94 9.02
CA ARG A 29 -15.22 18.78 8.71
C ARG A 29 -14.40 18.38 9.93
N GLN A 30 -13.79 19.32 10.63
CA GLN A 30 -13.00 19.04 11.84
C GLN A 30 -13.86 18.43 12.94
N ALA A 31 -15.07 18.96 13.16
CA ALA A 31 -16.02 18.43 14.13
C ALA A 31 -16.46 17.01 13.77
N ALA A 32 -16.75 16.74 12.49
CA ALA A 32 -17.12 15.41 12.03
C ALA A 32 -15.99 14.39 12.24
N VAL A 33 -14.75 14.76 11.91
CA VAL A 33 -13.57 13.91 12.15
C VAL A 33 -13.37 13.67 13.64
N LYS A 34 -13.46 14.70 14.48
CA LYS A 34 -13.35 14.56 15.94
C LYS A 34 -14.39 13.59 16.47
N ASN A 35 -15.65 13.75 16.09
CA ASN A 35 -16.73 12.87 16.56
C ASN A 35 -16.52 11.42 16.10
N ALA A 36 -16.08 11.20 14.86
CA ALA A 36 -15.79 9.85 14.36
C ALA A 36 -14.62 9.19 15.11
N VAL A 37 -13.58 9.97 15.43
CA VAL A 37 -12.43 9.50 16.21
C VAL A 37 -12.83 9.20 17.65
N ASP A 38 -13.62 10.08 18.28
CA ASP A 38 -14.11 9.89 19.65
C ASP A 38 -15.01 8.64 19.76
N ASP A 39 -15.90 8.43 18.79
CA ASP A 39 -16.77 7.26 18.74
C ASP A 39 -15.98 5.95 18.48
N TYR A 40 -14.99 6.00 17.60
CA TYR A 40 -14.05 4.87 17.41
C TYR A 40 -13.29 4.56 18.70
N LEU A 41 -12.77 5.57 19.39
CA LEU A 41 -12.07 5.44 20.67
C LEU A 41 -12.97 4.86 21.77
N ALA A 42 -14.23 5.28 21.83
CA ALA A 42 -15.20 4.76 22.78
C ALA A 42 -15.49 3.27 22.55
N ARG A 43 -15.50 2.82 21.28
CA ARG A 43 -15.72 1.41 20.90
C ARG A 43 -14.48 0.54 21.01
N HIS A 44 -13.29 1.13 21.03
CA HIS A 44 -12.02 0.42 21.09
C HIS A 44 -11.15 0.92 22.26
N PRO A 45 -11.51 0.58 23.53
CA PRO A 45 -10.80 1.05 24.72
C PRO A 45 -9.34 0.56 24.81
N ASP A 46 -9.03 -0.54 24.14
CA ASP A 46 -7.66 -1.09 24.05
C ASP A 46 -6.77 -0.33 23.06
N TRP A 47 -7.37 0.48 22.18
CA TRP A 47 -6.63 1.25 21.19
C TRP A 47 -6.03 2.50 21.85
N LYS A 48 -4.70 2.50 21.98
CA LYS A 48 -3.94 3.66 22.43
C LYS A 48 -3.28 4.34 21.24
N LEU A 49 -3.47 5.66 21.11
CA LEU A 49 -2.61 6.46 20.26
C LEU A 49 -1.16 6.22 20.67
N SER A 50 -0.33 5.77 19.73
CA SER A 50 1.10 5.64 19.94
C SER A 50 1.68 7.03 20.16
N THR A 51 1.84 7.42 21.42
CA THR A 51 2.53 8.66 21.84
C THR A 51 4.03 8.60 21.62
N LYS A 52 4.56 7.48 21.10
CA LYS A 52 5.94 7.40 20.66
C LYS A 52 6.11 8.42 19.52
N PRO A 53 6.94 9.46 19.71
CA PRO A 53 7.29 10.31 18.58
C PRO A 53 7.84 9.41 17.48
N ALA A 54 7.32 9.56 16.26
CA ALA A 54 7.97 8.96 15.10
C ALA A 54 9.45 9.32 15.21
N PRO A 55 10.38 8.34 15.16
CA PRO A 55 11.80 8.63 15.34
C PRO A 55 12.16 9.69 14.30
N LYS A 56 12.43 10.90 14.79
CA LYS A 56 12.75 12.05 13.95
C LYS A 56 14.02 11.63 13.21
N ALA A 57 13.88 11.25 11.94
CA ALA A 57 15.00 10.78 11.17
C ALA A 57 16.07 11.86 11.24
N ALA A 58 17.22 11.54 11.84
CA ALA A 58 18.28 12.52 12.04
C ALA A 58 18.55 13.24 10.70
N PRO A 59 18.62 14.59 10.70
CA PRO A 59 18.93 15.34 9.49
C PRO A 59 20.21 14.80 8.87
N VAL A 60 20.21 14.58 7.56
CA VAL A 60 21.42 14.16 6.85
C VAL A 60 22.28 15.41 6.67
N THR A 61 23.33 15.54 7.47
CA THR A 61 24.16 16.75 7.52
C THR A 61 25.32 16.74 6.52
N ASN A 62 25.71 15.57 6.01
CA ASN A 62 26.82 15.45 5.05
C ASN A 62 26.47 14.56 3.85
N SER A 63 26.98 14.93 2.68
CA SER A 63 26.85 14.18 1.41
C SER A 63 27.22 12.69 1.55
N LYS A 64 28.27 12.35 2.33
CA LYS A 64 28.66 10.95 2.59
C LYS A 64 27.56 10.16 3.31
N GLN A 65 26.89 10.77 4.29
CA GLN A 65 25.79 10.17 5.03
C GLN A 65 24.55 9.99 4.15
N LYS A 66 24.31 10.92 3.21
CA LYS A 66 23.24 10.82 2.21
C LYS A 66 23.46 9.62 1.30
N THR A 67 24.66 9.49 0.77
CA THR A 67 25.05 8.37 -0.10
C THR A 67 24.94 7.03 0.63
N ALA A 68 25.35 6.96 1.90
CA ALA A 68 25.22 5.73 2.71
C ALA A 68 23.75 5.34 2.94
N ARG A 69 22.87 6.31 3.25
CA ARG A 69 21.43 6.06 3.40
C ARG A 69 20.78 5.62 2.09
N ILE A 70 21.14 6.26 0.97
CA ILE A 70 20.64 5.89 -0.35
C ILE A 70 21.08 4.47 -0.69
N LYS A 71 22.35 4.11 -0.46
CA LYS A 71 22.85 2.74 -0.66
C LYS A 71 22.05 1.71 0.17
N MET A 72 21.83 1.98 1.45
CA MET A 72 21.04 1.11 2.32
C MET A 72 19.58 0.98 1.86
N ALA A 73 18.94 2.08 1.46
CA ALA A 73 17.57 2.09 0.93
C ALA A 73 17.45 1.34 -0.40
N LEU A 74 18.49 1.36 -1.22
CA LEU A 74 18.60 0.59 -2.47
C LEU A 74 18.99 -0.87 -2.23
N GLY A 75 18.96 -1.35 -0.98
CA GLY A 75 19.21 -2.75 -0.65
C GLY A 75 20.69 -3.13 -0.62
N ALA A 76 21.62 -2.17 -0.61
CA ALA A 76 23.03 -2.45 -0.32
C ALA A 76 23.17 -2.84 1.16
N GLY A 77 22.91 -4.11 1.45
CA GLY A 77 22.80 -4.65 2.81
C GLY A 77 21.65 -5.64 3.00
N ALA A 78 20.73 -5.77 2.05
CA ALA A 78 19.55 -6.65 2.10
C ALA A 78 19.87 -8.17 1.96
N GLY A 79 21.12 -8.56 2.22
CA GLY A 79 21.62 -9.91 2.01
C GLY A 79 22.25 -10.12 0.63
N LYS A 80 23.19 -11.06 0.54
CA LYS A 80 23.65 -11.57 -0.76
C LYS A 80 22.47 -12.25 -1.43
N PHE A 81 22.33 -12.09 -2.75
CA PHE A 81 21.44 -12.93 -3.54
C PHE A 81 21.78 -14.40 -3.26
N ILE A 82 20.83 -15.13 -2.67
CA ILE A 82 20.94 -16.57 -2.50
C ILE A 82 20.26 -17.16 -3.73
N PRO A 83 21.01 -17.71 -4.70
CA PRO A 83 20.39 -18.42 -5.81
C PRO A 83 19.54 -19.54 -5.24
N HIS A 84 18.27 -19.61 -5.65
CA HIS A 84 17.43 -20.75 -5.34
C HIS A 84 18.01 -21.96 -6.09
N VAL A 85 18.69 -22.84 -5.37
CA VAL A 85 19.10 -24.13 -5.91
C VAL A 85 17.83 -24.92 -6.14
N VAL A 86 17.51 -25.18 -7.40
CA VAL A 86 16.32 -25.94 -7.77
C VAL A 86 16.51 -27.38 -7.33
N ASP A 87 15.56 -27.90 -6.55
CA ASP A 87 15.45 -29.34 -6.31
C ASP A 87 14.97 -30.01 -7.61
N GLU A 88 15.91 -30.62 -8.32
CA GLU A 88 15.66 -31.29 -9.61
C GLU A 88 14.59 -32.38 -9.52
N VAL A 89 14.45 -33.05 -8.35
CA VAL A 89 13.43 -34.08 -8.15
C VAL A 89 12.05 -33.43 -8.00
N ALA A 90 11.96 -32.32 -7.27
CA ALA A 90 10.73 -31.56 -7.16
C ALA A 90 10.32 -30.95 -8.52
N LEU A 91 11.29 -30.46 -9.29
CA LEU A 91 11.07 -29.94 -10.63
C LEU A 91 10.53 -31.02 -11.58
N GLU A 92 11.11 -32.22 -11.56
CA GLU A 92 10.66 -33.29 -12.45
C GLU A 92 9.25 -33.79 -12.07
N ARG A 93 8.94 -33.88 -10.77
CA ARG A 93 7.57 -34.18 -10.30
C ARG A 93 6.56 -33.13 -10.79
N ALA A 94 6.91 -31.86 -10.72
CA ALA A 94 6.05 -30.78 -11.20
C ALA A 94 5.83 -30.89 -12.72
N ARG A 95 6.87 -31.20 -13.50
CA ARG A 95 6.74 -31.40 -14.96
C ARG A 95 5.82 -32.56 -15.32
N ILE A 96 5.95 -33.69 -14.63
CA ILE A 96 5.08 -34.86 -14.85
C ILE A 96 3.63 -34.47 -14.58
N LYS A 97 3.36 -33.82 -13.44
CA LYS A 97 2.00 -33.39 -13.09
C LYS A 97 1.43 -32.39 -14.11
N SER A 98 2.23 -31.44 -14.57
CA SER A 98 1.83 -30.50 -15.61
C SER A 98 1.46 -31.19 -16.93
N ARG A 99 2.21 -32.22 -17.34
CA ARG A 99 1.88 -33.01 -18.54
C ARG A 99 0.56 -33.77 -18.37
N GLU A 100 0.31 -34.35 -17.20
CA GLU A 100 -0.97 -35.00 -16.89
C GLU A 100 -2.15 -34.02 -16.98
N VAL A 101 -1.99 -32.80 -16.45
CA VAL A 101 -3.03 -31.75 -16.50
C VAL A 101 -3.30 -31.33 -17.94
N VAL A 102 -2.27 -31.11 -18.75
CA VAL A 102 -2.44 -30.78 -20.18
C VAL A 102 -3.10 -31.94 -20.95
N ALA A 103 -2.72 -33.19 -20.66
CA ALA A 103 -3.33 -34.36 -21.30
C ALA A 103 -4.82 -34.55 -20.93
N SER A 104 -5.24 -34.12 -19.74
CA SER A 104 -6.63 -34.22 -19.28
C SER A 104 -7.58 -33.25 -20.00
N ASP A 105 -7.10 -32.06 -20.36
CA ASP A 105 -7.88 -31.06 -21.11
C ASP A 105 -6.94 -30.19 -21.96
N PRO A 106 -6.58 -30.67 -23.17
CA PRO A 106 -5.63 -29.99 -24.04
C PRO A 106 -6.12 -28.62 -24.50
N GLU A 107 -7.42 -28.48 -24.82
CA GLU A 107 -8.00 -27.22 -25.30
C GLU A 107 -7.87 -26.12 -24.24
N ARG A 108 -8.08 -26.46 -22.97
CA ARG A 108 -8.02 -25.51 -21.87
C ARG A 108 -6.61 -25.20 -21.39
N TYR A 109 -5.68 -26.16 -21.43
CA TYR A 109 -4.38 -26.01 -20.76
C TYR A 109 -3.17 -25.92 -21.68
N SER A 110 -3.24 -26.36 -22.94
CA SER A 110 -2.08 -26.36 -23.86
C SER A 110 -1.51 -24.96 -24.12
N HIS A 111 -2.35 -23.93 -24.09
CA HIS A 111 -1.96 -22.54 -24.31
C HIS A 111 -1.49 -21.81 -23.03
N ILE A 112 -1.65 -22.43 -21.85
CA ILE A 112 -1.30 -21.85 -20.54
C ILE A 112 -0.06 -22.52 -19.97
N ILE A 113 0.01 -23.84 -20.07
CA ILE A 113 1.10 -24.65 -19.58
C ILE A 113 1.86 -25.15 -20.81
N ASP A 114 2.91 -24.43 -21.17
CA ASP A 114 3.77 -24.86 -22.25
C ASP A 114 4.41 -26.20 -21.87
N SER A 115 4.03 -27.25 -22.60
CA SER A 115 4.50 -28.61 -22.39
C SER A 115 5.89 -28.83 -23.00
N THR A 116 6.38 -27.87 -23.79
CA THR A 116 7.73 -27.87 -24.35
C THR A 116 8.75 -27.36 -23.33
N SER A 117 9.95 -27.95 -23.35
CA SER A 117 11.03 -27.55 -22.47
C SER A 117 11.49 -26.13 -22.80
N LEU A 118 11.38 -25.20 -21.84
CA LEU A 118 12.05 -23.91 -21.89
C LEU A 118 13.55 -24.15 -22.11
N ASN A 119 14.08 -23.73 -23.25
CA ASN A 119 15.51 -23.81 -23.55
C ASN A 119 16.30 -23.15 -22.42
N ARG A 120 17.20 -23.91 -21.81
CA ARG A 120 18.10 -23.42 -20.76
C ARG A 120 18.98 -22.32 -21.36
N ILE A 121 18.65 -21.07 -21.09
CA ILE A 121 19.55 -19.95 -21.39
C ILE A 121 20.64 -20.02 -20.31
N GLY A 122 21.79 -20.57 -20.71
CA GLY A 122 23.02 -20.61 -19.91
C GLY A 122 23.77 -19.30 -19.94
#